data_AF-A6G6S3-F1
#
_entry.id   AF-A6G6S3-F1
#
_cell.length_a   1.000
_cell.length_b   1.000
_cell.length_c   1.000
_cell.angle_alpha   90.00
_cell.angle_beta   90.00
_cell.angle_gamma   90.00
#
_symmetry.space_group_name_H-M   'P 1'
#
loop_
_entity.id
_entity.type
_entity.pdbx_description
1 polymer ?
#
loop_
_entity_poly.entity_id
_entity_poly.type
_entity_poly.pdbx_seq_one_letter_code
_entity_poly.pdbx_strand_id
1 'polypeptide(L)'
;MWIFGSGGPYGMIPANALAPWRGTDALRRGKVTPYDVFHPWRSTVFFVDYVFRLVNRREFRELPPQHRTILALKRGLASPKLVADANEDNPRSRTSRRNATEAALALGLSEDVLYTKVPLAWPDYLGAAELVP
;
A
#
# COMPACT_ATOMS: atom_id res chain seq x y z
N MET A 1 10.53 -6.94 0.50
CA MET A 1 10.32 -6.94 1.96
C MET A 1 9.42 -5.77 2.32
N TRP A 2 8.33 -6.00 3.04
CA TRP A 2 7.34 -4.96 3.39
C TRP A 2 7.46 -4.58 4.87
N ILE A 3 7.50 -3.28 5.18
CA ILE A 3 7.51 -2.77 6.56
C ILE A 3 6.08 -2.47 7.00
N PHE A 4 5.53 -3.17 7.98
CA PHE A 4 4.15 -2.97 8.40
C PHE A 4 4.09 -2.04 9.63
N GLY A 5 3.30 -0.96 9.54
CA GLY A 5 3.09 -0.01 10.65
C GLY A 5 1.94 -0.45 11.57
N SER A 6 1.78 0.22 12.73
CA SER A 6 0.87 -0.12 13.83
C SER A 6 -0.65 0.00 13.55
N GLY A 7 -1.07 0.22 12.30
CA GLY A 7 -2.45 0.51 11.90
C GLY A 7 -3.40 -0.68 11.78
N GLY A 8 -3.11 -1.83 12.40
CA GLY A 8 -3.85 -3.09 12.22
C GLY A 8 -3.21 -4.00 11.15
N PRO A 9 -3.91 -5.01 10.62
CA PRO A 9 -3.35 -6.01 9.70
C PRO A 9 -2.64 -5.31 8.53
N TYR A 10 -1.31 -5.48 8.48
CA TYR A 10 -0.39 -4.86 7.51
C TYR A 10 -0.33 -3.32 7.51
N GLY A 11 -0.71 -2.67 8.61
CA GLY A 11 -0.77 -1.21 8.72
C GLY A 11 -1.89 -0.57 7.90
N MET A 12 -2.89 -1.35 7.50
CA MET A 12 -4.05 -0.88 6.75
C MET A 12 -5.27 -0.74 7.66
N ILE A 13 -5.92 0.43 7.59
CA ILE A 13 -7.30 0.57 8.05
C ILE A 13 -8.24 -0.17 7.05
N PRO A 14 -9.36 -0.76 7.50
CA PRO A 14 -10.27 -1.51 6.64
C PRO A 14 -10.68 -0.77 5.36
N ALA A 15 -10.86 0.56 5.42
CA ALA A 15 -11.20 1.36 4.24
C ALA A 15 -10.14 1.27 3.11
N ASN A 16 -8.84 1.18 3.46
CA ASN A 16 -7.76 1.05 2.50
C ASN A 16 -7.65 -0.39 1.98
N ALA A 17 -7.81 -1.36 2.88
CA ALA A 17 -7.81 -2.78 2.53
C ALA A 17 -9.02 -3.18 1.67
N LEU A 18 -10.14 -2.47 1.76
CA LEU A 18 -11.33 -2.70 0.94
C LEU A 18 -11.36 -1.83 -0.32
N ALA A 19 -10.39 -0.93 -0.50
CA ALA A 19 -10.26 -0.13 -1.72
C ALA A 19 -10.23 -0.98 -3.00
N PRO A 20 -9.71 -2.22 -3.01
CA PRO A 20 -9.81 -3.13 -4.12
C PRO A 20 -11.23 -3.33 -4.69
N TRP A 21 -12.24 -3.31 -3.83
CA TRP A 21 -13.62 -3.61 -4.20
C TRP A 21 -14.55 -2.42 -4.16
N ARG A 22 -13.99 -1.22 -4.03
CA ARG A 22 -14.76 0.02 -4.07
C ARG A 22 -15.57 0.08 -5.37
N GLY A 23 -16.89 0.22 -5.24
CA GLY A 23 -17.80 0.31 -6.39
C GLY A 23 -18.15 -1.02 -7.06
N THR A 24 -17.70 -2.16 -6.52
CA THR A 24 -18.06 -3.48 -7.04
C THR A 24 -19.30 -4.08 -6.36
N ASP A 25 -19.95 -5.02 -7.03
CA ASP A 25 -21.06 -5.80 -6.46
C ASP A 25 -20.65 -6.63 -5.26
N ALA A 26 -19.40 -7.09 -5.21
CA ALA A 26 -18.89 -7.89 -4.10
C ALA A 26 -18.95 -7.11 -2.78
N LEU A 27 -18.51 -5.85 -2.79
CA LEU A 27 -18.61 -4.97 -1.62
C LEU A 27 -20.07 -4.57 -1.36
N ARG A 28 -20.83 -4.20 -2.41
CA ARG A 28 -22.24 -3.77 -2.27
C ARG A 28 -23.15 -4.86 -1.70
N ARG A 29 -22.89 -6.12 -2.01
CA ARG A 29 -23.65 -7.28 -1.52
C ARG A 29 -23.05 -7.90 -0.25
N GLY A 30 -22.00 -7.31 0.33
CA GLY A 30 -21.37 -7.81 1.55
C GLY A 30 -20.63 -9.14 1.39
N LYS A 31 -20.26 -9.54 0.17
CA LYS A 31 -19.40 -10.72 -0.07
C LYS A 31 -17.96 -10.48 0.41
N VAL A 32 -17.59 -9.21 0.53
CA VAL A 32 -16.36 -8.75 1.15
C VAL A 32 -16.73 -7.75 2.24
N THR A 33 -16.16 -7.93 3.42
CA THR A 33 -16.47 -7.19 4.63
C THR A 33 -15.20 -6.80 5.39
N PRO A 34 -15.28 -5.91 6.39
CA PRO A 34 -14.14 -5.63 7.28
C PRO A 34 -13.58 -6.88 7.98
N TYR A 35 -14.37 -7.94 8.18
CA TYR A 35 -13.88 -9.18 8.79
C TYR A 35 -12.87 -9.92 7.91
N ASP A 36 -12.98 -9.78 6.59
CA ASP A 36 -12.00 -10.30 5.64
C ASP A 36 -10.64 -9.61 5.75
N VAL A 37 -10.64 -8.36 6.22
CA VAL A 37 -9.41 -7.60 6.50
C VAL A 37 -8.72 -8.09 7.77
N PHE A 38 -9.41 -8.79 8.67
CA PHE A 38 -8.77 -9.41 9.84
C PHE A 38 -8.32 -10.85 9.57
N HIS A 39 -8.64 -11.42 8.42
CA HIS A 39 -8.20 -12.75 8.01
C HIS A 39 -6.82 -12.70 7.33
N PRO A 40 -5.73 -13.24 7.92
CA PRO A 40 -4.34 -12.98 7.50
C PRO A 40 -4.06 -13.12 6.00
N TRP A 41 -4.52 -14.22 5.39
CA TRP A 41 -4.38 -14.46 3.95
C TRP A 41 -5.07 -13.38 3.10
N ARG A 42 -6.36 -13.14 3.35
CA ARG A 42 -7.19 -12.17 2.62
C ARG A 42 -6.62 -10.75 2.77
N SER A 43 -6.23 -10.37 3.98
CA SER A 43 -5.55 -9.09 4.26
C SER A 43 -4.26 -8.92 3.45
N THR A 44 -3.49 -9.99 3.26
CA THR A 44 -2.27 -9.98 2.43
C THR A 44 -2.63 -9.74 0.96
N VAL A 45 -3.62 -10.46 0.44
CA VAL A 45 -4.07 -10.30 -0.94
C VAL A 45 -4.53 -8.87 -1.20
N PHE A 46 -5.30 -8.27 -0.30
CA PHE A 46 -5.80 -6.91 -0.49
C PHE A 46 -4.71 -5.87 -0.39
N PHE A 47 -3.74 -6.09 0.50
CA PHE A 47 -2.56 -5.25 0.60
C PHE A 47 -1.80 -5.22 -0.73
N VAL A 48 -1.54 -6.40 -1.30
CA VAL A 48 -0.83 -6.53 -2.58
C VAL A 48 -1.62 -5.87 -3.70
N ASP A 49 -2.94 -6.04 -3.74
CA ASP A 49 -3.80 -5.42 -4.77
C ASP A 49 -3.77 -3.89 -4.69
N TYR A 50 -3.87 -3.36 -3.48
CA TYR A 50 -3.86 -1.94 -3.26
C TYR A 50 -2.51 -1.32 -3.64
N VAL A 51 -1.40 -2.00 -3.31
CA VAL A 51 -0.05 -1.65 -3.79
C VAL A 51 0.01 -1.67 -5.32
N PHE A 52 -0.47 -2.74 -5.96
CA PHE A 52 -0.46 -2.86 -7.42
C PHE A 52 -1.22 -1.69 -8.07
N ARG A 53 -2.37 -1.29 -7.51
CA ARG A 53 -3.10 -0.11 -7.99
C ARG A 53 -2.31 1.19 -7.80
N LEU A 54 -1.67 1.39 -6.65
CA LEU A 54 -0.80 2.54 -6.41
C LEU A 54 0.34 2.61 -7.44
N VAL A 55 0.95 1.48 -7.78
CA VAL A 55 2.00 1.39 -8.83
C VAL A 55 1.45 1.73 -10.21
N ASN A 56 0.19 1.37 -10.50
CA ASN A 56 -0.47 1.64 -11.78
C ASN A 56 -1.08 3.05 -11.86
N ARG A 57 -1.11 3.82 -10.76
CA ARG A 57 -1.56 5.22 -10.78
C ARG A 57 -0.65 6.05 -11.68
N ARG A 58 -1.25 6.95 -12.44
CA ARG A 58 -0.54 7.92 -13.27
C ARG A 58 0.50 8.69 -12.45
N GLU A 59 0.10 9.15 -11.26
CA GLU A 59 0.94 9.96 -10.39
C GLU A 59 2.21 9.23 -9.95
N PHE A 60 2.15 7.91 -9.70
CA PHE A 60 3.34 7.13 -9.36
C PHE A 60 4.20 6.81 -10.60
N ARG A 61 3.58 6.49 -11.73
CA ARG A 61 4.30 6.15 -12.97
C ARG A 61 5.05 7.34 -13.56
N GLU A 62 4.52 8.54 -13.41
CA GLU A 62 5.15 9.78 -13.88
C GLU A 62 6.25 10.30 -12.95
N LEU A 63 6.39 9.78 -11.73
CA LEU A 63 7.51 10.13 -10.86
C LEU A 63 8.85 9.87 -11.54
N PRO A 64 9.88 10.68 -11.27
CA PRO A 64 11.24 10.33 -11.65
C PRO A 64 11.66 8.96 -11.08
N PRO A 65 12.44 8.14 -11.80
CA PRO A 65 12.79 6.78 -11.38
C PRO A 65 13.38 6.66 -9.97
N GLN A 66 14.11 7.68 -9.50
CA GLN A 66 14.69 7.73 -8.15
C GLN A 66 13.65 7.89 -7.03
N HIS A 67 12.43 8.35 -7.35
CA HIS A 67 11.33 8.53 -6.39
C HIS A 67 10.29 7.41 -6.44
N ARG A 68 10.44 6.44 -7.36
CA ARG A 68 9.56 5.25 -7.47
C ARG A 68 9.96 4.18 -6.44
N THR A 69 9.82 4.51 -5.16
CA THR A 69 10.37 3.72 -4.06
C THR A 69 9.29 3.13 -3.14
N ILE A 70 9.70 2.23 -2.24
CA ILE A 70 8.83 1.72 -1.16
C ILE A 70 8.24 2.88 -0.35
N LEU A 71 8.99 3.95 -0.10
CA LEU A 71 8.53 5.13 0.62
C LEU A 71 7.37 5.84 -0.07
N ALA A 72 7.44 6.01 -1.40
CA ALA A 72 6.34 6.58 -2.17
C ALA A 72 5.07 5.72 -2.05
N LEU A 73 5.21 4.39 -2.08
CA LEU A 73 4.08 3.49 -1.78
C LEU A 73 3.59 3.64 -0.34
N LYS A 74 4.46 3.78 0.66
CA LYS A 74 4.05 3.99 2.06
C LYS A 74 3.21 5.26 2.24
N ARG A 75 3.57 6.35 1.56
CA ARG A 75 2.74 7.56 1.51
C ARG A 75 1.40 7.29 0.83
N GLY A 76 1.42 6.61 -0.31
CA GLY A 76 0.22 6.17 -1.04
C GLY A 76 -0.72 5.30 -0.21
N LEU A 77 -0.18 4.44 0.66
CA LEU A 77 -0.95 3.62 1.59
C LEU A 77 -1.67 4.47 2.65
N ALA A 78 -1.05 5.56 3.10
CA ALA A 78 -1.71 6.51 3.99
C ALA A 78 -2.79 7.32 3.26
N SER A 79 -2.55 7.70 2.00
CA SER A 79 -3.53 8.32 1.10
C SER A 79 -3.02 8.28 -0.34
N PRO A 80 -3.81 7.82 -1.33
CA PRO A 80 -3.38 7.71 -2.73
C PRO A 80 -2.83 9.02 -3.32
N LYS A 81 -3.32 10.17 -2.86
CA LYS A 81 -2.89 11.49 -3.33
C LYS A 81 -1.44 11.83 -2.95
N LEU A 82 -0.90 11.18 -1.92
CA LEU A 82 0.46 11.44 -1.44
C LEU A 82 1.52 10.63 -2.18
N VAL A 83 1.11 9.76 -3.10
CA VAL A 83 2.03 8.88 -3.82
C VAL A 83 3.07 9.67 -4.64
N ALA A 84 2.68 10.84 -5.17
CA ALA A 84 3.54 11.73 -5.94
C ALA A 84 4.17 12.86 -5.12
N ASP A 85 3.92 12.93 -3.81
CA ASP A 85 4.49 13.95 -2.93
C ASP A 85 5.94 13.59 -2.58
N ALA A 86 6.81 13.57 -3.59
CA ALA A 86 8.21 13.13 -3.52
C ALA A 86 9.02 13.96 -2.52
N ASN A 87 8.79 15.28 -2.54
CA ASN A 87 9.46 16.29 -1.71
C ASN A 87 8.91 16.38 -0.28
N GLU A 88 7.84 15.63 0.01
CA GLU A 88 7.17 15.63 1.31
C GLU A 88 6.65 17.02 1.71
N ASP A 89 6.11 17.77 0.76
CA ASP A 89 5.52 19.09 1.01
C ASP A 89 4.33 18.97 1.96
N ASN A 90 3.57 17.87 1.85
CA ASN A 90 2.46 17.58 2.75
C ASN A 90 2.95 17.07 4.12
N PRO A 91 2.45 17.64 5.25
CA PRO A 91 2.78 17.15 6.60
C PRO A 91 2.52 15.64 6.79
N ARG A 92 1.47 15.10 6.15
CA ARG A 92 1.11 13.68 6.25
C ARG A 92 2.12 12.77 5.57
N SER A 93 2.83 13.25 4.53
CA SER A 93 3.93 12.50 3.90
C SER A 93 5.13 12.39 4.84
N ARG A 94 5.49 13.49 5.53
CA ARG A 94 6.55 13.49 6.55
C ARG A 94 6.21 12.55 7.71
N THR A 95 4.96 12.56 8.18
CA THR A 95 4.47 11.60 9.18
C THR A 95 4.58 10.17 8.68
N SER A 96 4.19 9.90 7.42
CA SER A 96 4.26 8.56 6.84
C SER A 96 5.71 8.06 6.74
N ARG A 97 6.67 8.93 6.37
CA ARG A 97 8.10 8.58 6.40
C ARG A 97 8.55 8.24 7.81
N ARG A 98 8.32 9.13 8.78
CA ARG A 98 8.73 8.91 10.18
C ARG A 98 8.21 7.57 10.71
N ASN A 99 6.92 7.29 10.55
CA ASN A 99 6.32 6.04 11.02
C ASN A 99 6.90 4.82 10.29
N ALA A 100 7.21 4.94 9.00
CA ALA A 100 7.84 3.86 8.24
C ALA A 100 9.29 3.61 8.66
N THR A 101 10.05 4.67 8.98
CA THR A 101 11.40 4.59 9.53
C THR A 101 11.39 3.94 10.92
N GLU A 102 10.52 4.39 11.82
CA GLU A 102 10.36 3.79 13.15
C GLU A 102 10.01 2.30 13.06
N ALA A 103 9.11 1.92 12.15
CA ALA A 103 8.75 0.52 11.94
C ALA A 103 9.90 -0.29 11.31
N ALA A 104 10.70 0.29 10.41
CA ALA A 104 11.88 -0.38 9.86
C ALA A 104 12.89 -0.70 10.98
N LEU A 105 13.19 0.30 11.82
CA LEU A 105 14.13 0.17 12.93
C LEU A 105 13.65 -0.85 13.97
N ALA A 106 12.36 -0.84 14.31
CA ALA A 106 11.77 -1.81 15.23
C ALA A 106 11.89 -3.26 14.73
N LEU A 107 11.99 -3.46 13.41
CA LEU A 107 12.18 -4.76 12.78
C LEU A 107 13.67 -5.09 12.51
N GLY A 108 14.60 -4.25 12.98
CA GLY A 108 16.05 -4.43 12.75
C GLY A 108 16.46 -4.17 11.30
N LEU A 109 15.69 -3.40 10.53
CA LEU A 109 15.95 -3.06 9.14
C LEU A 109 16.58 -1.67 9.02
N SER A 110 17.50 -1.49 8.07
CA SER A 110 18.01 -0.16 7.69
C SER A 110 16.90 0.69 7.09
N GLU A 111 16.95 2.01 7.28
CA GLU A 111 16.06 2.97 6.60
C GLU A 111 16.19 2.89 5.06
N ASP A 112 17.35 2.47 4.55
CA ASP A 112 17.63 2.34 3.11
C ASP A 112 16.61 1.48 2.36
N VAL A 113 15.98 0.52 3.06
CA VAL A 113 14.95 -0.32 2.47
C VAL A 113 13.76 0.49 1.98
N LEU A 114 13.45 1.64 2.59
CA LEU A 114 12.39 2.56 2.15
C LEU A 114 12.70 3.18 0.78
N TYR A 115 13.97 3.29 0.42
CA TYR A 115 14.42 3.83 -0.88
C TYR A 115 14.61 2.73 -1.93
N THR A 116 14.28 1.48 -1.61
CA THR A 116 14.25 0.39 -2.60
C THR A 116 13.28 0.71 -3.72
N LYS A 117 13.74 0.58 -4.97
CA LYS A 117 12.93 0.82 -6.16
C LYS A 117 11.85 -0.23 -6.31
N VAL A 118 10.68 0.22 -6.74
CA VAL A 118 9.53 -0.65 -6.99
C VAL A 118 9.43 -0.90 -8.50
N PRO A 119 9.33 -2.18 -8.95
CA PRO A 119 9.13 -2.49 -10.36
C PRO A 119 7.75 -2.01 -10.83
N LEU A 120 7.66 -1.55 -12.08
CA LEU A 120 6.40 -1.13 -12.70
C LEU A 120 5.63 -2.28 -13.36
N ALA A 121 6.32 -3.39 -13.67
CA ALA A 121 5.74 -4.58 -14.25
C ALA A 121 5.54 -5.65 -13.16
N TRP A 122 4.32 -6.17 -13.08
CA TRP A 122 3.91 -7.22 -12.14
C TRP A 122 3.12 -8.29 -12.93
N PRO A 123 3.78 -9.00 -13.87
CA PRO A 123 3.10 -9.85 -14.85
C PRO A 123 2.34 -11.03 -14.22
N ASP A 124 2.80 -11.53 -13.08
CA ASP A 124 2.23 -12.71 -12.42
C ASP A 124 1.13 -12.36 -11.41
N TYR A 125 0.75 -11.08 -11.28
CA TYR A 125 -0.26 -10.66 -10.31
C TYR A 125 -1.68 -10.75 -10.88
N LEU A 126 -2.43 -11.76 -10.43
CA LEU A 126 -3.80 -12.08 -10.88
C LEU A 126 -4.89 -11.14 -10.35
N GLY A 127 -4.57 -10.28 -9.37
CA GLY A 127 -5.55 -9.38 -8.74
C GLY A 127 -6.35 -10.01 -7.60
N ALA A 128 -6.83 -9.18 -6.67
CA ALA A 128 -7.56 -9.67 -5.49
C ALA A 128 -8.87 -10.41 -5.81
N ALA A 129 -9.56 -10.03 -6.90
CA ALA A 129 -10.83 -10.63 -7.27
C ALA A 129 -10.71 -12.10 -7.68
N GLU A 130 -9.56 -12.52 -8.24
CA GLU A 130 -9.31 -13.91 -8.60
C GLU A 130 -8.76 -14.72 -7.41
N LEU A 131 -7.99 -14.07 -6.53
CA LEU A 131 -7.32 -14.72 -5.39
C LEU A 131 -8.21 -14.88 -4.15
N VAL A 132 -9.33 -14.15 -4.08
CA VAL A 132 -10.33 -14.25 -3.00
C VAL A 132 -11.74 -14.30 -3.61
N PRO A 133 -12.19 -15.50 -4.05
CA PRO A 133 -13.53 -15.70 -4.61
C PRO A 133 -14.66 -15.62 -3.56
#